data_AF-A0A535KWK6-F1
#
_entry.id   AF-A0A535KWK6-F1
#
_cell.length_a   1.000
_cell.length_b   1.000
_cell.length_c   1.000
_cell.angle_alpha   90.00
_cell.angle_beta   90.00
_cell.angle_gamma   90.00
#
_symmetry.space_group_name_H-M   'P 1'
#
loop_
_entity.id
_entity.type
_entity.pdbx_description
1 polymer ?
#
loop_
_entity_poly.entity_id
_entity_poly.type
_entity_poly.pdbx_seq_one_letter_code
_entity_poly.pdbx_strand_id
1 'polypeptide(L)'
;MSELPSLSSGQVKELDKLATERFGVRLDWLMEAAGWQAARACHGRTAVVCGVGNNAGDGLAAARHLHRWGRLEALCCIDVGRMKGEARLELEALQRHGVVVYDELQLNGAEVILDSLFGTGLTRSP
;
A
#
# COMPACT_ATOMS: atom_id res chain seq x y z
N MET A 1 23.30 6.63 15.77
CA MET A 1 21.95 6.05 15.94
C MET A 1 22.16 4.58 16.29
N SER A 2 21.59 4.07 17.38
CA SER A 2 21.64 2.63 17.65
C SER A 2 20.90 1.89 16.54
N GLU A 3 21.43 0.75 16.09
CA GLU A 3 20.69 -0.11 15.16
C GLU A 3 19.37 -0.53 15.82
N LEU A 4 18.27 -0.27 15.13
CA LEU A 4 16.97 -0.77 15.54
C LEU A 4 16.90 -2.27 15.25
N PRO A 5 16.31 -3.09 16.14
CA PRO A 5 16.17 -4.52 15.88
C PRO A 5 15.22 -4.76 14.71
N SER A 6 15.50 -5.80 13.92
CA SER A 6 14.55 -6.32 12.94
C SER A 6 13.41 -7.07 13.64
N LEU A 7 12.23 -7.06 13.02
CA LEU A 7 11.05 -7.78 13.49
C LEU A 7 10.73 -8.94 12.55
N SER A 8 10.37 -10.09 13.12
CA SER A 8 9.73 -11.18 12.38
C SER A 8 8.31 -10.81 11.95
N SER A 9 7.79 -11.49 10.92
CA SER A 9 6.39 -11.32 10.49
C SER A 9 5.38 -11.51 11.62
N GLY A 10 5.65 -12.46 12.53
CA GLY A 10 4.81 -12.69 13.71
C GLY A 10 4.81 -11.51 14.68
N GLN A 11 5.97 -10.87 14.89
CA GLN A 11 6.08 -9.69 15.75
C GLN A 11 5.41 -8.47 15.12
N VAL A 12 5.52 -8.27 13.80
CA VAL A 12 4.80 -7.18 13.10
C VAL A 12 3.29 -7.37 13.24
N LYS A 13 2.79 -8.59 13.02
CA LYS A 13 1.36 -8.90 13.18
C LYS A 13 0.86 -8.65 14.61
N GLU A 14 1.66 -9.02 15.61
CA GLU A 14 1.31 -8.75 17.00
C GLU A 14 1.33 -7.25 17.32
N LEU A 15 2.26 -6.49 16.73
CA LEU A 15 2.31 -5.04 16.89
C LEU A 15 1.07 -4.35 16.31
N ASP A 16 0.65 -4.73 15.10
CA ASP A 16 -0.56 -4.19 14.47
C ASP A 16 -1.82 -4.49 15.30
N LYS A 17 -1.89 -5.71 15.84
CA LYS A 17 -2.97 -6.12 16.75
C LYS A 17 -2.97 -5.28 18.02
N LEU A 18 -1.82 -5.10 18.67
CA LEU A 18 -1.68 -4.28 19.88
C LEU A 18 -2.01 -2.81 19.60
N ALA A 19 -1.61 -2.26 18.45
CA ALA A 19 -1.97 -0.90 18.04
C ALA A 19 -3.49 -0.70 18.05
N THR A 20 -4.24 -1.67 17.53
CA THR A 20 -5.70 -1.62 17.51
C THR A 20 -6.30 -1.88 18.89
N GLU A 21 -5.99 -3.00 19.53
CA GLU A 21 -6.67 -3.47 20.74
C GLU A 21 -6.31 -2.66 21.99
N ARG A 22 -5.03 -2.28 22.13
CA ARG A 22 -4.53 -1.59 23.33
C ARG A 22 -4.56 -0.07 23.19
N PHE A 23 -4.30 0.44 21.99
CA PHE A 23 -4.13 1.87 21.77
C PHE A 23 -5.25 2.51 20.93
N GLY A 24 -6.20 1.71 20.42
CA GLY A 24 -7.31 2.21 19.61
C GLY A 24 -6.87 2.79 18.26
N VAL A 25 -5.64 2.53 17.83
CA VAL A 25 -5.11 2.97 16.54
C VAL A 25 -5.62 2.01 15.49
N ARG A 26 -6.55 2.50 14.65
CA ARG A 26 -7.18 1.70 13.62
C ARG A 26 -6.20 1.34 12.50
N LEU A 27 -6.45 0.22 11.84
CA LEU A 27 -5.61 -0.28 10.75
C LEU A 27 -5.50 0.71 9.58
N ASP A 28 -6.59 1.41 9.23
CA ASP A 28 -6.57 2.45 8.20
C ASP A 28 -5.64 3.62 8.54
N TRP A 29 -5.46 3.94 9.82
CA TRP A 29 -4.53 4.99 10.25
C TRP A 29 -3.08 4.55 10.10
N LEU A 30 -2.79 3.28 10.42
CA LEU A 30 -1.46 2.69 10.21
C LEU A 30 -1.13 2.66 8.71
N MET A 31 -2.08 2.23 7.88
CA MET A 31 -1.92 2.20 6.42
C MET A 31 -1.71 3.59 5.83
N GLU A 32 -2.48 4.59 6.29
CA GLU A 32 -2.31 5.98 5.83
C GLU A 32 -0.93 6.52 6.19
N ALA A 33 -0.43 6.22 7.40
CA ALA A 33 0.90 6.64 7.82
C ALA A 33 2.00 5.95 6.98
N ALA A 34 1.87 4.65 6.71
CA ALA A 34 2.80 3.89 5.87
C ALA A 34 2.79 4.40 4.43
N GLY A 35 1.61 4.52 3.82
CA GLY A 35 1.42 5.00 2.45
C GLY A 35 1.93 6.43 2.26
N TRP A 36 1.69 7.33 3.22
CA TRP A 36 2.26 8.67 3.23
C TRP A 36 3.78 8.66 3.14
N GLN A 37 4.42 7.84 3.97
CA GLN A 37 5.89 7.74 4.00
C GLN A 37 6.44 7.10 2.72
N ALA A 38 5.78 6.07 2.19
CA ALA A 38 6.15 5.44 0.93
C ALA A 38 6.04 6.42 -0.25
N ALA A 39 4.94 7.17 -0.35
CA ALA A 39 4.75 8.19 -1.37
C ALA A 39 5.85 9.26 -1.33
N ARG A 40 6.25 9.70 -0.12
CA ARG A 40 7.33 10.69 0.06
C ARG A 40 8.71 10.17 -0.37
N ALA A 41 8.95 8.87 -0.24
CA ALA A 41 10.20 8.25 -0.66
C ALA A 41 10.29 8.10 -2.20
N CYS A 42 9.15 8.10 -2.89
CA CYS A 42 9.10 8.01 -4.34
C CYS A 42 9.46 9.37 -4.96
N HIS A 43 10.61 9.46 -5.66
CA HIS A 43 11.12 10.67 -6.31
C HIS A 43 10.94 10.66 -7.84
N GLY A 44 9.71 10.61 -8.34
CA GLY A 44 9.39 10.85 -9.76
C GLY A 44 7.93 10.57 -10.06
N ARG A 45 7.58 10.46 -11.34
CA ARG A 45 6.34 9.78 -11.76
C ARG A 45 6.43 8.32 -11.37
N THR A 46 5.43 7.83 -10.65
CA THR A 46 5.49 6.55 -9.94
C THR A 46 4.38 5.62 -10.41
N ALA A 47 4.74 4.41 -10.82
CA ALA A 47 3.80 3.31 -10.98
C ALA A 47 3.66 2.57 -9.65
N VAL A 48 2.44 2.40 -9.16
CA VAL A 48 2.14 1.65 -7.93
C VAL A 48 1.55 0.31 -8.30
N VAL A 49 2.12 -0.78 -7.78
CA VAL A 49 1.72 -2.15 -8.09
C VAL A 49 1.21 -2.84 -6.83
N CYS A 50 -0.08 -3.08 -6.76
CA CYS A 50 -0.77 -3.55 -5.56
C CYS A 50 -1.22 -5.00 -5.65
N GLY A 51 -1.03 -5.73 -4.54
CA GLY A 51 -1.63 -7.04 -4.29
C GLY A 51 -3.08 -6.96 -3.84
N VAL A 52 -3.50 -7.92 -3.01
CA VAL A 52 -4.89 -8.01 -2.47
C VAL A 52 -5.00 -7.83 -0.95
N GLY A 53 -3.86 -7.81 -0.25
CA GLY A 53 -3.81 -7.81 1.23
C GLY A 53 -3.53 -6.44 1.85
N ASN A 54 -3.18 -6.40 3.14
CA ASN A 54 -2.92 -5.14 3.86
C ASN A 54 -1.80 -4.30 3.23
N ASN A 55 -0.76 -4.95 2.70
CA ASN A 55 0.31 -4.25 1.98
C ASN A 55 -0.24 -3.43 0.81
N ALA A 56 -1.24 -3.97 0.09
CA ALA A 56 -1.94 -3.25 -0.97
C ALA A 56 -2.66 -2.01 -0.44
N GLY A 57 -3.17 -2.05 0.79
CA GLY A 57 -3.72 -0.87 1.48
C GLY A 57 -2.68 0.26 1.61
N ASP A 58 -1.45 -0.09 2.01
CA ASP A 58 -0.34 0.88 2.10
C ASP A 58 -0.02 1.47 0.72
N GLY A 59 0.03 0.61 -0.32
CA GLY A 59 0.27 1.03 -1.70
C GLY A 59 -0.84 1.93 -2.25
N LEU A 60 -2.10 1.60 -1.99
CA LEU A 60 -3.25 2.40 -2.41
C LEU A 60 -3.27 3.76 -1.69
N ALA A 61 -2.98 3.81 -0.39
CA ALA A 61 -2.80 5.06 0.33
C ALA A 61 -1.67 5.90 -0.29
N ALA A 62 -0.53 5.29 -0.62
CA ALA A 62 0.54 5.96 -1.34
C ALA A 62 0.10 6.47 -2.71
N ALA A 63 -0.66 5.67 -3.47
CA ALA A 63 -1.21 6.04 -4.77
C ALA A 63 -2.14 7.26 -4.66
N ARG A 64 -2.96 7.37 -3.61
CA ARG A 64 -3.81 8.55 -3.38
C ARG A 64 -2.98 9.82 -3.17
N HIS A 65 -1.91 9.75 -2.38
CA HIS A 65 -1.01 10.89 -2.18
C HIS A 65 -0.28 11.26 -3.47
N LEU A 66 0.26 10.29 -4.19
CA LEU A 66 0.93 10.48 -5.47
C LEU A 66 -0.01 11.09 -6.53
N HIS A 67 -1.26 10.62 -6.59
CA HIS A 67 -2.28 11.18 -7.47
C HIS A 67 -2.55 12.64 -7.14
N ARG A 68 -2.76 12.96 -5.86
CA ARG A 68 -2.97 14.34 -5.38
C ARG A 68 -1.78 15.26 -5.73
N TRP A 69 -0.57 14.73 -5.77
CA TRP A 69 0.63 15.48 -6.12
C TRP A 69 0.91 15.54 -7.63
N GLY A 70 0.08 14.92 -8.47
CA GLY A 70 0.30 14.86 -9.92
C GLY A 70 1.46 13.96 -10.33
N ARG A 71 1.78 12.95 -9.53
CA ARG A 71 2.96 12.07 -9.67
C ARG A 71 2.62 10.59 -9.78
N LEU A 72 1.34 10.22 -9.72
CA LEU A 72 0.92 8.86 -10.03
C LEU A 72 0.93 8.67 -11.55
N GLU A 73 1.81 7.81 -12.04
CA GLU A 73 1.86 7.41 -13.46
C GLU A 73 0.80 6.35 -13.75
N ALA A 74 0.77 5.30 -12.94
CA ALA A 74 -0.15 4.19 -13.09
C ALA A 74 -0.45 3.53 -11.74
N LEU A 75 -1.65 2.99 -11.61
CA LEU A 75 -2.05 2.12 -10.51
C LEU A 75 -2.45 0.75 -11.07
N CYS A 76 -1.63 -0.27 -10.81
CA CYS A 76 -1.84 -1.64 -11.27
C CYS A 76 -2.22 -2.51 -10.08
N CYS A 77 -3.38 -3.17 -10.10
CA CYS A 77 -3.85 -4.01 -8.99
C CYS A 77 -4.16 -5.42 -9.49
N ILE A 78 -3.55 -6.43 -8.87
CA ILE A 78 -3.90 -7.82 -9.17
C ILE A 78 -5.19 -8.22 -8.44
N ASP A 79 -6.09 -8.90 -9.15
CA ASP A 79 -7.27 -9.56 -8.58
C ASP A 79 -8.07 -8.68 -7.60
N VAL A 80 -8.47 -7.49 -8.06
CA VAL A 80 -9.22 -6.49 -7.28
C VAL A 80 -10.48 -7.03 -6.60
N GLY A 81 -11.05 -8.13 -7.12
CA GLY A 81 -12.20 -8.82 -6.55
C GLY A 81 -11.91 -9.56 -5.24
N ARG A 82 -10.65 -9.89 -4.96
CA ARG A 82 -10.22 -10.50 -3.69
C ARG A 82 -9.80 -9.50 -2.63
N MET A 83 -9.65 -8.23 -2.99
CA MET A 83 -9.32 -7.18 -2.05
C MET A 83 -10.47 -6.94 -1.08
N LYS A 84 -10.16 -6.79 0.21
CA LYS A 84 -11.13 -6.68 1.30
C LYS A 84 -10.72 -5.59 2.31
N GLY A 85 -11.64 -5.26 3.20
CA GLY A 85 -11.38 -4.35 4.32
C GLY A 85 -10.94 -2.96 3.87
N GLU A 86 -9.98 -2.41 4.58
CA GLU A 86 -9.43 -1.06 4.43
C GLU A 86 -8.82 -0.86 3.03
N ALA A 87 -8.11 -1.85 2.49
CA ALA A 87 -7.56 -1.78 1.13
C ALA A 87 -8.67 -1.63 0.07
N ARG A 88 -9.78 -2.36 0.22
CA ARG A 88 -10.93 -2.25 -0.70
C ARG A 88 -11.57 -0.86 -0.63
N LEU A 89 -11.71 -0.29 0.56
CA LEU A 89 -12.27 1.05 0.75
C LEU A 89 -11.39 2.12 0.09
N GLU A 90 -10.07 2.01 0.22
CA GLU A 90 -9.12 2.92 -0.42
C GLU A 90 -9.15 2.81 -1.95
N LEU A 91 -9.22 1.59 -2.49
CA LEU A 91 -9.39 1.34 -3.93
C LEU A 91 -10.67 2.00 -4.46
N GLU A 92 -11.80 1.84 -3.77
CA GLU A 92 -13.07 2.46 -4.17
C GLU A 92 -13.01 3.98 -4.11
N ALA A 93 -12.30 4.56 -3.13
CA ALA A 93 -12.10 6.00 -3.05
C ALA A 93 -11.28 6.52 -4.24
N LEU A 94 -10.15 5.87 -4.57
CA LEU A 94 -9.32 6.20 -5.73
C LEU A 94 -10.12 6.18 -7.04
N GLN A 95 -10.93 5.15 -7.25
CA GLN A 95 -11.80 5.05 -8.43
C GLN A 95 -12.82 6.20 -8.49
N ARG A 96 -13.43 6.57 -7.36
CA ARG A 96 -14.34 7.73 -7.28
C ARG A 96 -13.64 9.07 -7.52
N HIS A 97 -12.33 9.14 -7.29
CA HIS A 97 -11.49 10.28 -7.63
C HIS A 97 -10.97 10.25 -9.07
N GLY A 98 -11.42 9.31 -9.90
CA GLY A 98 -11.07 9.23 -11.31
C GLY A 98 -9.72 8.56 -11.59
N VAL A 99 -9.13 7.88 -10.59
CA VAL A 99 -7.92 7.09 -10.81
C VAL A 99 -8.28 5.82 -11.57
N VAL A 100 -7.66 5.64 -12.74
CA VAL A 100 -7.78 4.40 -13.53
C VAL A 100 -6.93 3.32 -12.88
N VAL A 101 -7.52 2.14 -12.72
CA VAL A 101 -6.87 0.95 -12.14
C VAL A 101 -6.71 -0.08 -13.25
N TYR A 102 -5.48 -0.51 -13.48
CA TYR A 102 -5.14 -1.53 -14.47
C TYR A 102 -5.02 -2.90 -13.80
N ASP A 103 -5.49 -3.94 -14.48
CA ASP A 103 -5.28 -5.35 -14.10
C ASP A 103 -3.99 -5.93 -14.70
N GLU A 104 -3.37 -5.19 -15.63
CA GLU A 104 -2.06 -5.47 -16.21
C GLU A 104 -1.01 -4.44 -15.77
N LEU A 105 0.25 -4.81 -15.89
CA LEU A 105 1.37 -3.97 -15.48
C LEU A 105 1.61 -2.84 -16.49
N GLN A 106 1.39 -1.60 -16.07
CA GLN A 106 1.65 -0.38 -16.85
C GLN A 106 2.81 0.38 -16.22
N LEU A 107 4.02 0.20 -16.75
CA LEU A 107 5.25 0.87 -16.23
C LEU A 107 5.80 1.96 -17.15
N ASN A 108 5.25 2.08 -18.36
CA ASN A 108 5.75 3.03 -19.34
C ASN A 108 5.65 4.46 -18.78
N GLY A 109 6.74 5.22 -18.83
CA GLY A 109 6.78 6.60 -18.34
C GLY A 109 7.05 6.75 -16.84
N ALA A 110 7.01 5.64 -16.07
CA ALA A 110 7.35 5.64 -14.65
C ALA A 110 8.86 5.71 -14.43
N GLU A 111 9.26 6.58 -13.50
CA GLU A 111 10.64 6.72 -13.02
C GLU A 111 10.88 5.88 -11.75
N VAL A 112 9.79 5.56 -11.03
CA VAL A 112 9.79 4.78 -9.80
C VAL A 112 8.69 3.73 -9.86
N ILE A 113 8.98 2.53 -9.35
CA ILE A 113 8.01 1.47 -9.12
C ILE A 113 7.86 1.30 -7.61
N LEU A 114 6.64 1.47 -7.10
CA LEU A 114 6.29 1.13 -5.73
C LEU A 114 5.65 -0.26 -5.71
N ASP A 115 6.42 -1.27 -5.29
CA ASP A 115 5.93 -2.63 -5.11
C ASP A 115 5.17 -2.77 -3.79
N SER A 116 3.89 -3.11 -3.93
CA SER A 116 2.92 -3.32 -2.88
C SER A 116 2.19 -4.67 -3.07
N LEU A 117 2.83 -5.65 -3.72
CA LEU A 117 2.24 -6.95 -4.02
C LEU A 117 2.07 -7.84 -2.79
N PHE A 118 3.16 -8.04 -2.03
CA PHE A 118 3.18 -8.96 -0.89
C PHE A 118 3.79 -8.31 0.35
N GLY A 119 3.14 -8.49 1.49
CA GLY A 119 3.64 -8.06 2.79
C GLY A 119 4.15 -9.22 3.64
N THR A 120 4.31 -8.97 4.93
CA THR A 120 4.85 -9.92 5.93
C THR A 120 3.99 -11.17 6.13
N GLY A 121 2.73 -11.17 5.68
CA GLY A 121 1.80 -12.29 5.78
C GLY A 121 1.94 -13.38 4.72
N LEU A 122 2.92 -13.30 3.81
CA LEU A 122 3.13 -14.32 2.79
C LEU A 122 3.72 -15.61 3.42
N THR A 123 2.99 -16.72 3.34
CA THR A 123 3.37 -18.00 3.97
C THR A 123 3.72 -19.11 2.97
N ARG A 124 3.70 -18.82 1.66
CA ARG A 124 3.98 -19.77 0.58
C ARG A 124 4.63 -19.07 -0.61
N SER A 125 5.25 -19.84 -1.50
CA SER A 125 5.77 -19.29 -2.76
C SER A 125 4.65 -18.61 -3.57
N PRO A 126 4.94 -17.45 -4.20
CA PRO A 126 4.01 -16.75 -5.08
C PRO A 126 3.45 -17.64 -6.20
#